data_AF-A0A936CCE7-F1
#
_entry.id   AF-A0A936CCE7-F1
#
_cell.length_a   1.000
_cell.length_b   1.000
_cell.length_c   1.000
_cell.angle_alpha   90.00
_cell.angle_beta   90.00
_cell.angle_gamma   90.00
#
_symmetry.space_group_name_H-M   'P 1'
#
loop_
_entity.id
_entity.type
_entity.pdbx_description
1 polymer ?
#
loop_
_entity_poly.entity_id
_entity_poly.type
_entity_poly.pdbx_seq_one_letter_code
_entity_poly.pdbx_strand_id
1 'polypeptide(L)'
;MPSHPARRYVVAIATLLFIGAVAVATSFVVGWLSATGRLIPGAAPLGVGLVLALAWLSPRWQAGGWAFLTVWLLPLVYAVTKQPIEYIALAVVLGGTLLALWRSPWFLVGVWFFHPAWDLIPRTLPAQMHDLPVACIIYDLIVACYLAWAVSRGRIVALGRR
;
A
#
# COMPACT_ATOMS: atom_id res chain seq x y z
N MET A 1 0.55 -19.00 31.45
CA MET A 1 1.44 -19.85 30.64
C MET A 1 2.40 -18.96 29.85
N PRO A 2 3.73 -19.06 30.06
CA PRO A 2 4.67 -18.27 29.28
C PRO A 2 4.63 -18.72 27.82
N SER A 3 4.43 -17.78 26.89
CA SER A 3 4.41 -18.08 25.45
C SER A 3 5.76 -18.65 25.02
N HIS A 4 5.80 -19.91 24.59
CA HIS A 4 7.02 -20.53 24.06
C HIS A 4 7.59 -19.65 22.93
N PRO A 5 8.90 -19.33 22.91
CA PRO A 5 9.51 -18.47 21.89
C PRO A 5 9.20 -18.93 20.46
N ALA A 6 9.11 -20.25 20.24
CA ALA A 6 8.69 -20.85 18.98
C ALA A 6 7.34 -20.31 18.45
N ARG A 7 6.34 -20.11 19.33
CA ARG A 7 5.02 -19.59 18.93
C ARG A 7 5.12 -18.16 18.39
N ARG A 8 6.01 -17.33 18.94
CA ARG A 8 6.19 -15.94 18.49
C ARG A 8 6.77 -15.91 17.07
N TYR A 9 7.76 -16.76 16.78
CA TYR A 9 8.36 -16.88 15.45
C TYR A 9 7.35 -17.40 14.43
N VAL A 10 6.59 -18.44 14.77
CA VAL A 10 5.56 -18.99 13.86
C VAL A 10 4.52 -17.93 13.50
N VAL A 11 3.99 -17.19 14.49
CA VAL A 11 3.03 -16.11 14.23
C VAL A 11 3.64 -15.01 13.37
N ALA A 12 4.91 -14.63 13.61
CA ALA A 12 5.59 -13.62 12.82
C ALA A 12 5.78 -14.05 11.35
N ILE A 13 6.25 -15.28 11.12
CA ILE A 13 6.42 -15.85 9.79
C ILE A 13 5.09 -15.93 9.06
N ALA A 14 4.04 -16.46 9.72
CA ALA A 14 2.71 -16.54 9.13
C ALA A 14 2.15 -15.15 8.77
N THR A 15 2.38 -14.15 9.62
CA THR A 15 1.94 -12.77 9.33
C THR A 15 2.68 -12.17 8.14
N LEU A 16 4.00 -12.39 8.05
CA LEU A 16 4.80 -11.94 6.91
C LEU A 16 4.36 -12.62 5.60
N LEU A 17 4.16 -13.93 5.63
CA LEU A 17 3.66 -14.69 4.48
C LEU A 17 2.28 -14.20 4.05
N PHE A 18 1.39 -13.93 5.01
CA PHE A 18 0.08 -13.37 4.74
C PHE A 18 0.17 -11.99 4.06
N ILE A 19 0.97 -11.06 4.59
CA ILE A 19 1.18 -9.73 3.99
C ILE A 19 1.74 -9.86 2.56
N GLY A 20 2.72 -10.75 2.35
CA GLY A 20 3.27 -11.04 1.03
C GLY A 20 2.23 -11.61 0.07
N ALA A 21 1.40 -12.54 0.54
CA ALA A 21 0.30 -13.10 -0.26
C ALA A 21 -0.73 -12.04 -0.64
N VAL A 22 -1.07 -11.11 0.27
CA VAL A 22 -1.96 -9.97 -0.03
C VAL A 22 -1.36 -9.08 -1.12
N ALA A 23 -0.06 -8.79 -1.08
CA ALA A 23 0.62 -7.98 -2.10
C ALA A 23 0.54 -8.63 -3.50
N VAL A 24 0.86 -9.93 -3.57
CA VAL A 24 0.81 -10.71 -4.82
C VAL A 24 -0.64 -10.83 -5.33
N ALA A 25 -1.59 -11.15 -4.46
CA ALA A 25 -3.00 -11.26 -4.82
C ALA A 25 -3.56 -9.93 -5.34
N THR A 26 -3.23 -8.81 -4.69
CA THR A 26 -3.63 -7.47 -5.14
C THR A 26 -3.06 -7.18 -6.52
N SER A 27 -1.78 -7.46 -6.75
CA SER A 27 -1.12 -7.27 -8.04
C SER A 27 -1.77 -8.10 -9.16
N PHE A 28 -2.12 -9.37 -8.85
CA PHE A 28 -2.83 -10.25 -9.76
C PHE A 28 -4.23 -9.71 -10.12
N VAL A 29 -4.99 -9.27 -9.11
CA VAL A 29 -6.33 -8.70 -9.33
C VAL A 29 -6.26 -7.42 -10.17
N VAL A 30 -5.31 -6.53 -9.91
CA VAL A 30 -5.08 -5.33 -10.75
C VAL A 30 -4.78 -5.73 -12.20
N GLY A 31 -3.88 -6.70 -12.41
CA GLY A 31 -3.57 -7.20 -13.74
C GLY A 31 -4.79 -7.78 -14.47
N TRP A 32 -5.60 -8.58 -13.77
CA TRP A 32 -6.84 -9.13 -14.31
C TRP A 32 -7.89 -8.05 -14.63
N LEU A 33 -8.07 -7.06 -13.74
CA LEU A 33 -8.98 -5.93 -13.95
C LEU A 33 -8.52 -5.06 -15.13
N SER A 34 -7.21 -4.84 -15.28
CA SER A 34 -6.61 -4.14 -16.43
C SER A 34 -6.87 -4.90 -17.73
N ALA A 35 -6.62 -6.21 -17.75
CA ALA A 35 -6.84 -7.04 -18.94
C ALA A 35 -8.31 -7.14 -19.36
N THR A 36 -9.25 -6.94 -18.44
CA THR A 36 -10.70 -7.02 -18.69
C THR A 36 -11.38 -5.66 -18.84
N GLY A 37 -10.64 -4.54 -18.78
CA GLY A 37 -11.21 -3.19 -18.86
C GLY A 37 -12.12 -2.83 -17.67
N ARG A 38 -11.85 -3.41 -16.49
CA ARG A 38 -12.67 -3.27 -15.27
C ARG A 38 -11.94 -2.57 -14.12
N LEU A 39 -10.85 -1.85 -14.41
CA LEU A 39 -10.05 -1.16 -13.39
C LEU A 39 -10.89 -0.23 -12.52
N ILE A 40 -11.68 0.65 -13.14
CA ILE A 40 -12.51 1.64 -12.42
C ILE A 40 -13.53 0.96 -11.49
N PRO A 41 -14.43 0.07 -11.96
CA PRO A 41 -15.40 -0.58 -11.07
C PRO A 41 -14.75 -1.52 -10.04
N GLY A 42 -13.56 -2.05 -10.33
CA GLY A 42 -12.81 -2.90 -9.41
C GLY A 42 -12.00 -2.14 -8.36
N ALA A 43 -11.74 -0.84 -8.55
CA ALA A 43 -10.87 -0.04 -7.69
C ALA A 43 -11.39 0.06 -6.25
N ALA A 44 -12.66 0.41 -6.07
CA ALA A 44 -13.25 0.55 -4.74
C ALA A 44 -13.30 -0.79 -3.97
N PRO A 45 -13.81 -1.90 -4.56
CA PRO A 45 -13.74 -3.22 -3.93
C PRO A 45 -12.32 -3.63 -3.55
N LEU A 46 -11.34 -3.35 -4.41
CA LEU A 46 -9.95 -3.69 -4.15
C LEU A 46 -9.38 -2.88 -2.98
N GLY A 47 -9.67 -1.58 -2.91
CA GLY A 47 -9.25 -0.70 -1.81
C GLY A 47 -9.82 -1.14 -0.47
N VAL A 48 -11.12 -1.43 -0.43
CA VAL A 48 -11.80 -1.96 0.75
C VAL A 48 -11.22 -3.33 1.14
N GLY A 49 -11.03 -4.22 0.17
CA GLY A 49 -10.46 -5.55 0.41
C GLY A 49 -9.06 -5.47 1.01
N LEU A 50 -8.21 -4.56 0.52
CA LEU A 50 -6.87 -4.36 1.06
C LEU A 50 -6.92 -3.83 2.51
N VAL A 51 -7.78 -2.84 2.76
CA VAL A 51 -7.98 -2.31 4.12
C VAL A 51 -8.41 -3.41 5.07
N LEU A 52 -9.42 -4.19 4.70
CA LEU A 52 -9.93 -5.29 5.52
C LEU A 52 -8.86 -6.36 5.75
N ALA A 53 -8.02 -6.64 4.75
CA ALA A 53 -6.94 -7.61 4.88
C ALA A 53 -5.92 -7.21 5.96
N LEU A 54 -5.71 -5.91 6.22
CA LEU A 54 -4.69 -5.45 7.19
C LEU A 54 -5.28 -4.96 8.51
N ALA A 55 -6.55 -4.53 8.54
CA ALA A 55 -7.13 -3.79 9.67
C ALA A 55 -7.20 -4.57 11.01
N TRP A 56 -7.15 -5.90 10.93
CA TRP A 56 -7.19 -6.82 12.08
C TRP A 56 -5.80 -7.19 12.62
N LEU A 57 -4.72 -6.85 11.90
CA LEU A 57 -3.37 -7.10 12.38
C LEU A 57 -3.05 -6.24 13.61
N SER A 58 -2.08 -6.67 14.43
CA SER A 58 -1.64 -5.86 15.57
C SER A 58 -0.98 -4.55 15.10
N PRO A 59 -0.94 -3.48 15.92
CA PRO A 59 -0.43 -2.16 15.50
C PRO A 59 0.94 -2.18 14.82
N ARG A 60 1.85 -3.00 15.34
CA ARG A 60 3.20 -3.20 14.76
C ARG A 60 3.14 -3.81 13.36
N TRP A 61 2.28 -4.81 13.17
CA TRP A 61 2.11 -5.49 11.88
C TRP A 61 1.33 -4.65 10.88
N GLN A 62 0.41 -3.80 11.34
CA GLN A 62 -0.22 -2.80 10.47
C GLN A 62 0.81 -1.81 9.94
N ALA A 63 1.65 -1.23 10.81
CA ALA A 63 2.67 -0.27 10.38
C ALA A 63 3.64 -0.89 9.36
N GLY A 64 4.19 -2.07 9.66
CA GLY A 64 5.10 -2.78 8.76
C GLY A 64 4.42 -3.26 7.47
N GLY A 65 3.19 -3.78 7.58
CA GLY A 65 2.41 -4.28 6.46
C GLY A 65 2.02 -3.18 5.47
N TRP A 66 1.51 -2.06 5.98
CA TRP A 66 1.20 -0.90 5.13
C TRP A 66 2.45 -0.32 4.50
N ALA A 67 3.57 -0.22 5.22
CA ALA A 67 4.84 0.22 4.64
C ALA A 67 5.30 -0.67 3.49
N PHE A 68 5.29 -2.00 3.70
CA PHE A 68 5.62 -2.96 2.66
C PHE A 68 4.71 -2.84 1.43
N LEU A 69 3.38 -2.79 1.64
CA LEU A 69 2.42 -2.69 0.55
C LEU A 69 2.49 -1.37 -0.20
N THR A 70 2.79 -0.27 0.49
CA THR A 70 2.99 1.04 -0.13
C THR A 70 4.15 0.98 -1.12
N VAL A 71 5.29 0.41 -0.72
CA VAL A 71 6.45 0.26 -1.60
C VAL A 71 6.20 -0.75 -2.72
N TRP A 72 5.49 -1.84 -2.43
CA TRP A 72 5.20 -2.89 -3.41
C TRP A 72 4.20 -2.44 -4.49
N LEU A 73 3.14 -1.74 -4.11
CA LEU A 73 2.00 -1.48 -4.99
C LEU A 73 2.07 -0.15 -5.73
N LEU A 74 2.74 0.88 -5.19
CA LEU A 74 2.80 2.19 -5.85
C LEU A 74 3.96 2.26 -6.85
N PRO A 75 5.23 2.41 -6.42
CA PRO A 75 6.30 2.76 -7.35
C PRO A 75 6.80 1.59 -8.20
N LEU A 76 6.64 0.35 -7.73
CA LEU A 76 7.08 -0.85 -8.45
C LEU A 76 6.26 -1.10 -9.72
N VAL A 77 5.00 -0.65 -9.76
CA VAL A 77 4.13 -0.78 -10.93
C VAL A 77 4.63 0.09 -12.09
N TYR A 78 5.23 1.24 -11.79
CA TYR A 78 5.65 2.20 -12.81
C TYR A 78 7.14 2.18 -13.16
N ALA A 79 7.98 1.52 -12.35
CA ALA A 79 9.41 1.33 -12.64
C ALA A 79 9.66 0.65 -14.01
N VAL A 80 8.66 -0.07 -14.55
CA VAL A 80 8.71 -0.71 -15.87
C VAL A 80 8.76 0.29 -17.03
N THR A 81 8.22 1.50 -16.85
CA THR A 81 8.18 2.53 -17.92
C THR A 81 9.54 3.18 -18.17
N LYS A 82 10.50 3.00 -17.24
CA LYS A 82 11.86 3.57 -17.29
C LYS A 82 11.93 5.09 -17.44
N GLN A 83 10.85 5.82 -17.14
CA GLN A 83 10.86 7.27 -17.20
C GLN A 83 11.53 7.87 -15.95
N PRO A 84 12.31 8.97 -16.08
CA PRO A 84 12.99 9.62 -14.94
C PRO A 84 12.05 9.99 -13.79
N ILE A 85 10.84 10.39 -14.15
CA ILE A 85 9.77 10.77 -13.23
C ILE A 85 9.50 9.59 -12.27
N GLU A 86 9.40 8.35 -12.75
CA GLU A 86 9.07 7.20 -11.90
C GLU A 86 10.13 6.89 -10.84
N TYR A 87 11.41 7.20 -11.10
CA TYR A 87 12.46 7.08 -10.08
C TYR A 87 12.33 8.14 -8.98
N ILE A 88 11.85 9.34 -9.33
CA ILE A 88 11.56 10.40 -8.35
C ILE A 88 10.38 9.97 -7.48
N ALA A 89 9.30 9.45 -8.08
CA ALA A 89 8.16 8.93 -7.31
C ALA A 89 8.57 7.77 -6.39
N LEU A 90 9.39 6.83 -6.89
CA LEU A 90 9.96 5.76 -6.07
C LEU A 90 10.74 6.31 -4.88
N ALA A 91 11.62 7.29 -5.09
CA ALA A 91 12.38 7.92 -4.02
C ALA A 91 11.48 8.62 -2.99
N VAL A 92 10.43 9.32 -3.43
CA VAL A 92 9.46 9.99 -2.56
C VAL A 92 8.65 8.98 -1.75
N VAL A 93 8.15 7.91 -2.38
CA VAL A 93 7.38 6.85 -1.71
C VAL A 93 8.26 6.11 -0.70
N LEU A 94 9.49 5.75 -1.06
CA LEU A 94 10.43 5.11 -0.14
C LEU A 94 10.73 6.05 1.03
N GLY A 95 11.13 7.30 0.77
CA GLY A 95 11.42 8.29 1.82
C GLY A 95 10.23 8.49 2.77
N GLY A 96 9.02 8.68 2.23
CA GLY A 96 7.80 8.81 3.01
C GLY A 96 7.50 7.55 3.84
N THR A 97 7.69 6.37 3.28
CA THR A 97 7.48 5.10 3.98
C THR A 97 8.47 4.91 5.14
N LEU A 98 9.75 5.24 4.92
CA LEU A 98 10.78 5.22 5.95
C LEU A 98 10.46 6.19 7.09
N LEU A 99 10.10 7.44 6.75
CA LEU A 99 9.64 8.42 7.73
C LEU A 99 8.38 7.95 8.48
N ALA A 100 7.50 7.21 7.82
CA ALA A 100 6.32 6.66 8.48
C ALA A 100 6.65 5.63 9.55
N LEU A 101 7.59 4.73 9.24
CA LEU A 101 8.02 3.68 10.15
C LEU A 101 8.78 4.22 11.37
N TRP A 102 9.60 5.26 11.19
CA TRP A 102 10.49 5.74 12.27
C TRP A 102 10.06 7.04 12.95
N ARG A 103 9.30 7.91 12.26
CA ARG A 103 8.94 9.24 12.77
C ARG A 103 7.45 9.36 13.11
N SER A 104 6.59 9.11 12.12
CA SER A 104 5.14 9.33 12.26
C SER A 104 4.34 8.59 11.18
N PRO A 105 3.39 7.70 11.51
CA PRO A 105 2.63 6.98 10.48
C PRO A 105 1.72 7.88 9.63
N TRP A 106 1.57 9.17 9.96
CA TRP A 106 0.99 10.17 9.08
C TRP A 106 1.71 10.32 7.73
N PHE A 107 3.00 9.96 7.63
CA PHE A 107 3.68 9.95 6.34
C PHE A 107 3.11 8.88 5.39
N LEU A 108 2.61 7.74 5.89
CA LEU A 108 1.89 6.78 5.04
C LEU A 108 0.59 7.38 4.51
N VAL A 109 -0.16 8.10 5.37
CA VAL A 109 -1.37 8.82 4.95
C VAL A 109 -1.05 9.77 3.82
N GLY A 110 0.02 10.57 3.96
CA GLY A 110 0.46 11.51 2.94
C GLY A 110 0.85 10.81 1.63
N VAL A 111 1.64 9.73 1.70
CA VAL A 111 2.02 8.98 0.48
C VAL A 111 0.81 8.48 -0.27
N TRP A 112 -0.14 7.82 0.41
CA TRP A 112 -1.37 7.34 -0.24
C TRP A 112 -2.27 8.46 -0.72
N PHE A 113 -2.37 9.58 0.02
CA PHE A 113 -3.24 10.69 -0.36
C PHE A 113 -2.70 11.48 -1.56
N PHE A 114 -1.39 11.64 -1.67
CA PHE A 114 -0.75 12.42 -2.75
C PHE A 114 -0.27 11.57 -3.91
N HIS A 115 -0.22 10.24 -3.79
CA HIS A 115 0.08 9.35 -4.92
C HIS A 115 -0.87 9.57 -6.11
N PRO A 116 -2.18 9.79 -5.95
CA PRO A 116 -3.05 10.12 -7.07
C PRO A 116 -2.63 11.37 -7.86
N ALA A 117 -1.95 12.33 -7.23
CA ALA A 117 -1.44 13.50 -7.94
C ALA A 117 -0.30 13.14 -8.91
N TRP A 118 0.46 12.08 -8.59
CA TRP A 118 1.40 11.46 -9.51
C TRP A 118 0.70 10.94 -10.76
N ASP A 119 -0.44 10.27 -10.54
CA ASP A 119 -1.20 9.64 -11.61
C ASP A 119 -1.80 10.65 -12.60
N LEU A 120 -1.99 11.90 -12.17
CA LEU A 120 -2.44 13.00 -13.03
C LEU A 120 -1.33 13.59 -13.91
N ILE A 121 -0.05 13.24 -13.70
CA ILE A 121 1.06 13.73 -14.53
C ILE A 121 0.95 13.08 -15.92
N PRO A 122 0.85 13.87 -17.01
CA PRO A 122 0.76 13.33 -18.36
C PRO A 122 1.96 12.44 -18.69
N ARG A 123 1.70 11.17 -18.98
CA ARG A 123 2.71 10.19 -19.38
C ARG A 123 2.10 9.10 -20.26
N THR A 124 2.93 8.48 -21.08
CA THR A 124 2.51 7.37 -21.93
C THR A 124 2.41 6.09 -21.10
N LEU A 125 1.18 5.57 -20.95
CA LEU A 125 0.92 4.27 -20.34
C LEU A 125 0.58 3.23 -21.41
N PRO A 126 0.81 1.92 -21.15
CA PRO A 126 0.26 0.86 -21.99
C PRO A 126 -1.26 1.01 -22.15
N ALA A 127 -1.82 0.61 -23.31
CA ALA A 127 -3.23 0.79 -23.60
C ALA A 127 -4.16 0.18 -22.53
N GLN A 128 -3.82 -1.01 -22.01
CA GLN A 128 -4.59 -1.66 -20.95
C GLN A 128 -4.55 -0.94 -19.58
N MET A 129 -3.66 0.04 -19.40
CA MET A 129 -3.49 0.83 -18.17
C MET A 129 -4.01 2.26 -18.32
N HIS A 130 -4.72 2.59 -19.39
CA HIS A 130 -5.26 3.93 -19.61
C HIS A 130 -6.17 4.40 -18.46
N ASP A 131 -6.96 3.49 -17.91
CA ASP A 131 -7.87 3.79 -16.80
C ASP A 131 -7.21 3.69 -15.42
N LEU A 132 -5.93 3.30 -15.36
CA LEU A 132 -5.19 3.10 -14.12
C LEU A 132 -5.15 4.38 -13.25
N PRO A 133 -4.90 5.59 -13.79
CA PRO A 133 -4.91 6.82 -13.00
C PRO A 133 -6.22 7.06 -12.24
N VAL A 134 -7.36 6.86 -12.92
CA VAL A 134 -8.68 7.07 -12.33
C VAL A 134 -8.98 5.99 -11.29
N ALA A 135 -8.63 4.73 -11.58
CA ALA A 135 -8.77 3.64 -10.63
C ALA A 135 -7.89 3.86 -9.38
N CYS A 136 -6.66 4.35 -9.55
CA CYS A 136 -5.75 4.66 -8.45
C CYS A 136 -6.30 5.78 -7.56
N ILE A 137 -6.89 6.85 -8.10
CA ILE A 137 -7.55 7.88 -7.28
C ILE A 137 -8.57 7.26 -6.32
N ILE A 138 -9.44 6.37 -6.81
CA ILE A 138 -10.49 5.74 -6.01
C ILE A 138 -9.87 4.82 -4.94
N TYR A 139 -8.97 3.95 -5.38
CA TYR A 139 -8.29 2.96 -4.55
C TYR A 139 -7.46 3.62 -3.44
N ASP A 140 -6.65 4.60 -3.80
CA ASP A 140 -5.74 5.30 -2.91
C ASP A 140 -6.49 6.14 -1.88
N LEU A 141 -7.57 6.84 -2.27
CA LEU A 141 -8.36 7.63 -1.33
C LEU A 141 -9.04 6.76 -0.27
N ILE A 142 -9.49 5.56 -0.63
CA ILE A 142 -10.05 4.61 0.34
C ILE A 142 -8.97 4.21 1.36
N VAL A 143 -7.78 3.85 0.87
CA VAL A 143 -6.65 3.48 1.74
C VAL A 143 -6.21 4.66 2.60
N ALA A 144 -6.06 5.85 2.02
CA ALA A 144 -5.65 7.07 2.72
C ALA A 144 -6.64 7.45 3.83
N CYS A 145 -7.95 7.39 3.55
CA CYS A 145 -9.00 7.64 4.54
C CYS A 145 -8.94 6.63 5.71
N TYR A 146 -8.77 5.34 5.41
CA TYR A 146 -8.59 4.33 6.44
C TYR A 146 -7.33 4.60 7.28
N LEU A 147 -6.19 4.87 6.64
CA LEU A 147 -4.93 5.14 7.33
C LEU A 147 -5.06 6.38 8.22
N ALA A 148 -5.65 7.48 7.72
CA ALA A 148 -5.87 8.69 8.49
C ALA A 148 -6.69 8.40 9.76
N TRP A 149 -7.79 7.66 9.62
CA TRP A 149 -8.60 7.23 10.75
C TRP A 149 -7.80 6.34 11.71
N ALA A 150 -7.12 5.31 11.21
CA ALA A 150 -6.39 4.35 12.03
C ALA A 150 -5.23 5.00 12.79
N VAL A 151 -4.49 5.91 12.15
CA VAL A 151 -3.44 6.72 12.79
C VAL A 151 -4.03 7.65 13.84
N SER A 152 -5.13 8.36 13.54
CA SER A 152 -5.79 9.27 14.49
C SER A 152 -6.29 8.57 15.77
N ARG A 153 -6.64 7.28 15.64
CA ARG A 153 -7.07 6.42 16.75
C ARG A 153 -5.92 5.71 17.47
N GLY A 154 -4.67 5.95 17.08
CA GLY A 154 -3.49 5.27 17.64
C GLY A 154 -3.42 3.77 17.31
N ARG A 155 -4.18 3.29 16.32
CA ARG A 155 -4.17 1.88 15.89
C ARG A 155 -2.91 1.53 15.10
N ILE A 156 -2.29 2.51 14.49
CA ILE A 156 -1.01 2.40 13.79
C ILE A 156 -0.04 3.37 14.45
N VAL A 157 1.09 2.85 14.90
CA VAL A 157 2.14 3.62 15.57
C VAL A 157 3.48 3.40 14.87
N ALA A 158 4.33 4.42 14.86
CA ALA A 158 5.69 4.30 14.34
C ALA A 158 6.47 3.27 15.17
N LEU A 159 7.24 2.41 14.49
CA LEU A 159 8.10 1.42 15.12
C LEU A 159 9.23 2.05 15.97
N GLY A 160 9.63 3.27 15.62
CA GLY A 160 10.65 4.04 16.32
C GLY A 160 10.19 4.68 17.64
N ARG A 161 8.87 4.79 17.88
CA ARG A 161 8.34 5.27 19.17
C ARG A 161 8.19 4.07 20.10
N ARG A 162 9.24 3.80 20.88
CA ARG A 162 9.18 2.91 22.05
C ARG A 162 8.88 3.72 23.30
#